data_AF-A0A838F2A2-F1
#
_entry.id   AF-A0A838F2A2-F1
#
_cell.length_a   1.000
_cell.length_b   1.000
_cell.length_c   1.000
_cell.angle_alpha   90.00
_cell.angle_beta   90.00
_cell.angle_gamma   90.00
#
_symmetry.space_group_name_H-M   'P 1'
#
loop_
_entity.id
_entity.type
_entity.pdbx_description
1 polymer ?
#
loop_
_entity_poly.entity_id
_entity_poly.type
_entity_poly.pdbx_seq_one_letter_code
_entity_poly.pdbx_strand_id
1 'polypeptide(L)'
;MNLKHLTDKSLLIDTKKLARTEREISLKILHHLREIERRRLFSDLGYGSLFDYAVKELGYSEPSASRRIHAARLLTTFPELEKKISDGDLTMTNVALAAQTFKNENILDDNFKKEILAQIENTSKRSCEKMLLGFSAPTPLPKEKVKVLSPTFYSVHLNLAEPTMKLFNEVKDLLAHKRMNQDEVIRFSMEAAAEKIKNVKFKVNAKFTTPGAKPCTKRYIPSIIKKEVYLRDKGKCTKCRGTYKLEYDHVIPYARGGKSNADNLRLLCFSCNQRRLKN
;
A
#
# COMPACT_ATOMS: atom_id res chain seq x y z
N MET A 1 -17.13 -8.50 -36.95
CA MET A 1 -18.05 -7.33 -36.98
C MET A 1 -17.29 -6.11 -37.45
N ASN A 2 -17.78 -5.40 -38.48
CA ASN A 2 -17.18 -4.15 -38.95
C ASN A 2 -18.06 -2.97 -38.51
N LEU A 3 -17.53 -2.08 -37.65
CA LEU A 3 -18.28 -0.96 -37.03
C LEU A 3 -18.03 0.40 -37.71
N LYS A 4 -17.23 0.44 -38.79
CA LYS A 4 -16.79 1.69 -39.44
C LYS A 4 -17.90 2.54 -40.06
N HIS A 5 -19.10 1.97 -40.22
CA HIS A 5 -20.26 2.65 -40.82
C HIS A 5 -21.16 3.35 -39.78
N LEU A 6 -20.90 3.16 -38.48
CA LEU A 6 -21.67 3.78 -37.41
C LEU A 6 -21.13 5.17 -37.08
N THR A 7 -22.03 6.10 -36.78
CA THR A 7 -21.67 7.39 -36.20
C THR A 7 -21.24 7.23 -34.73
N ASP A 8 -20.44 8.15 -34.21
CA ASP A 8 -20.00 8.14 -32.80
C ASP A 8 -21.19 8.07 -31.83
N LYS A 9 -22.27 8.82 -32.11
CA LYS A 9 -23.48 8.83 -31.28
C LYS A 9 -24.19 7.47 -31.29
N SER A 10 -24.38 6.86 -32.46
CA SER A 10 -24.99 5.52 -32.56
C SER A 10 -24.13 4.47 -31.87
N LEU A 11 -22.80 4.52 -32.07
CA LEU A 11 -21.88 3.57 -31.46
C LEU A 11 -21.94 3.61 -29.93
N LEU A 12 -21.98 4.80 -29.33
CA LEU A 12 -22.09 4.97 -27.88
C LEU A 12 -23.44 4.48 -27.33
N ILE A 13 -24.54 4.73 -28.05
CA ILE A 13 -25.88 4.27 -27.66
C ILE A 13 -25.97 2.74 -27.73
N ASP A 14 -25.51 2.15 -28.83
CA ASP A 14 -25.58 0.71 -29.06
C ASP A 14 -24.68 -0.05 -28.08
N THR A 15 -23.48 0.48 -27.80
CA THR A 15 -22.58 -0.11 -26.80
C THR A 15 -23.23 -0.12 -25.41
N LYS A 16 -23.93 0.96 -25.02
CA LYS A 16 -24.67 1.01 -23.74
C LYS A 16 -25.81 -0.01 -23.69
N LYS A 17 -26.55 -0.19 -24.79
CA LYS A 17 -27.61 -1.20 -24.90
C LYS A 17 -27.03 -2.61 -24.77
N LEU A 18 -25.97 -2.92 -25.50
CA LEU A 18 -25.28 -4.22 -25.42
C LEU A 18 -24.78 -4.51 -24.00
N ALA A 19 -24.20 -3.53 -23.31
CA ALA A 19 -23.76 -3.67 -21.93
C ALA A 19 -24.92 -3.94 -20.95
N ARG A 20 -26.13 -3.44 -21.23
CA ARG A 20 -27.33 -3.76 -20.45
C ARG A 20 -27.81 -5.17 -20.74
N THR A 21 -27.90 -5.55 -22.01
CA THR A 21 -28.27 -6.91 -22.43
C THR A 21 -27.29 -7.96 -21.87
N GLU A 22 -26.00 -7.65 -21.82
CA GLU A 22 -24.99 -8.52 -21.19
C GLU A 22 -25.28 -8.76 -19.71
N ARG A 23 -25.67 -7.71 -18.96
CA ARG A 23 -26.06 -7.82 -17.55
C ARG A 23 -27.34 -8.63 -17.36
N GLU A 24 -28.33 -8.44 -18.23
CA GLU A 24 -29.58 -9.20 -18.22
C GLU A 24 -29.33 -10.69 -18.52
N ILE A 25 -28.49 -11.01 -19.50
CA ILE A 25 -28.08 -12.40 -19.80
C ILE A 25 -27.32 -12.99 -18.61
N SER A 26 -26.39 -12.22 -18.03
CA SER A 26 -25.64 -12.65 -16.86
C SER A 26 -26.55 -12.99 -15.69
N LEU A 27 -27.57 -12.16 -15.42
CA LEU A 27 -28.59 -12.44 -14.40
C LEU A 27 -29.36 -13.73 -14.68
N LYS A 28 -29.80 -13.96 -15.93
CA LYS A 28 -30.43 -15.24 -16.32
C LYS A 28 -29.52 -16.42 -15.99
N ILE A 29 -28.23 -16.33 -16.33
CA ILE A 29 -27.24 -17.38 -16.01
C ILE A 29 -27.19 -17.62 -14.48
N LEU A 30 -27.21 -16.58 -13.66
CA LEU A 30 -27.25 -16.75 -12.19
C LEU A 30 -28.49 -17.53 -11.73
N HIS A 31 -29.67 -17.25 -12.31
CA HIS A 31 -30.88 -18.02 -12.01
C HIS A 31 -30.77 -19.49 -12.43
N HIS A 32 -30.20 -19.76 -13.60
CA HIS A 32 -29.96 -21.12 -14.07
C HIS A 32 -28.97 -21.85 -13.16
N LEU A 33 -27.85 -21.22 -12.79
CA LEU A 33 -26.87 -21.81 -11.86
C LEU A 33 -27.49 -22.11 -10.49
N ARG A 34 -28.34 -21.22 -9.98
CA ARG A 34 -29.11 -21.43 -8.75
C ARG A 34 -30.02 -22.65 -8.84
N GLU A 35 -30.73 -22.80 -9.95
CA GLU A 35 -31.64 -23.92 -10.16
C GLU A 35 -30.90 -25.25 -10.36
N ILE A 36 -29.77 -25.23 -11.08
CA ILE A 36 -28.85 -26.36 -11.23
C ILE A 36 -28.31 -26.79 -9.88
N GLU A 37 -27.93 -25.84 -9.02
CA GLU A 37 -27.47 -26.13 -7.66
C GLU A 37 -28.56 -26.76 -6.80
N ARG A 38 -29.78 -26.19 -6.83
CA ARG A 38 -30.94 -26.68 -6.07
C ARG A 38 -31.29 -28.12 -6.43
N ARG A 39 -31.27 -28.46 -7.72
CA ARG A 39 -31.55 -29.82 -8.22
C ARG A 39 -30.34 -30.75 -8.19
N ARG A 40 -29.15 -30.24 -7.87
CA ARG A 40 -27.87 -30.97 -7.92
C ARG A 40 -27.58 -31.63 -9.29
N LEU A 41 -28.05 -31.05 -10.40
CA LEU A 41 -27.89 -31.62 -11.75
C LEU A 41 -26.41 -31.78 -12.16
N PHE A 42 -25.52 -31.00 -11.56
CA PHE A 42 -24.07 -31.16 -11.77
C PHE A 42 -23.57 -32.55 -11.33
N SER A 43 -24.21 -33.16 -10.32
CA SER A 43 -23.86 -34.49 -9.82
C SER A 43 -24.27 -35.57 -10.81
N ASP A 44 -25.44 -35.44 -11.45
CA ASP A 44 -25.93 -36.38 -12.46
C ASP A 44 -25.02 -36.39 -13.71
N LEU A 45 -24.38 -35.25 -13.98
CA LEU A 45 -23.40 -35.08 -15.06
C LEU A 45 -21.97 -35.51 -14.65
N GLY A 46 -21.76 -36.02 -13.44
CA GLY A 46 -20.47 -36.52 -12.96
C GLY A 46 -19.49 -35.46 -12.44
N TYR A 47 -19.95 -34.23 -12.19
CA TYR A 47 -19.13 -33.18 -11.59
C TYR A 47 -19.19 -33.20 -10.06
N GLY A 48 -18.04 -33.05 -9.40
CA GLY A 48 -17.94 -33.06 -7.94
C GLY A 48 -18.57 -31.84 -7.26
N SER A 49 -18.75 -30.74 -7.99
CA SER A 49 -19.36 -29.52 -7.48
C SER A 49 -19.95 -28.66 -8.60
N LEU A 50 -20.82 -27.71 -8.22
CA LEU A 50 -21.29 -26.67 -9.14
C LEU A 50 -20.14 -25.85 -9.72
N PHE A 51 -19.06 -25.67 -8.95
CA PHE A 51 -17.86 -24.98 -9.41
C PHE A 51 -17.16 -25.76 -10.52
N ASP A 52 -16.96 -27.07 -10.34
CA ASP A 52 -16.37 -27.93 -11.37
C ASP A 52 -17.21 -27.93 -12.65
N TYR A 53 -18.54 -28.01 -12.51
CA TYR A 53 -19.47 -27.89 -13.63
C TYR A 53 -19.31 -26.54 -14.35
N ALA A 54 -19.28 -25.43 -13.62
CA ALA A 54 -19.14 -24.10 -14.22
C ALA A 54 -17.79 -23.90 -14.94
N VAL A 55 -16.71 -24.50 -14.44
CA VAL A 55 -15.38 -24.40 -15.06
C VAL A 55 -15.24 -25.35 -16.25
N LYS A 56 -15.61 -26.62 -16.09
CA LYS A 56 -15.36 -27.68 -17.08
C LYS A 56 -16.43 -27.74 -18.18
N GLU A 57 -17.71 -27.62 -17.83
CA GLU A 57 -18.82 -27.70 -18.80
C GLU A 57 -19.10 -26.33 -19.44
N LEU A 58 -19.21 -25.27 -18.61
CA LEU A 58 -19.57 -23.93 -19.11
C LEU A 58 -18.36 -23.11 -19.59
N GLY A 59 -17.14 -23.61 -19.40
CA GLY A 59 -15.91 -22.98 -19.87
C GLY A 59 -15.53 -21.68 -19.14
N TYR A 60 -16.05 -21.43 -17.93
CA TYR A 60 -15.66 -20.26 -17.17
C TYR A 60 -14.27 -20.41 -16.56
N SER A 61 -13.50 -19.32 -16.52
CA SER A 61 -12.31 -19.27 -15.66
C SER A 61 -12.70 -19.39 -14.19
N GLU A 62 -11.83 -19.97 -13.36
CA GLU A 62 -12.07 -20.16 -11.92
C GLU A 62 -12.58 -18.88 -11.21
N PRO A 63 -11.98 -17.68 -11.41
CA PRO A 63 -12.46 -16.47 -10.75
C PRO A 63 -13.83 -16.02 -11.28
N SER A 64 -14.17 -16.36 -12.52
CA SER A 64 -15.44 -16.02 -13.18
C SER A 64 -16.57 -16.94 -12.71
N ALA A 65 -16.28 -18.24 -12.55
CA ALA A 65 -17.18 -19.24 -11.99
C ALA A 65 -17.49 -18.93 -10.51
N SER A 66 -16.45 -18.71 -9.69
CA SER A 66 -16.60 -18.36 -8.28
C SER A 66 -17.48 -17.12 -8.08
N ARG A 67 -17.24 -16.04 -8.84
CA ARG A 67 -18.05 -14.81 -8.77
C ARG A 67 -19.54 -15.07 -9.07
N ARG A 68 -19.84 -15.86 -10.11
CA ARG A 68 -21.22 -16.21 -10.45
C ARG A 68 -21.88 -17.04 -9.37
N ILE A 69 -21.19 -18.04 -8.83
CA ILE A 69 -21.75 -18.91 -7.80
C ILE A 69 -22.02 -18.13 -6.51
N HIS A 70 -21.07 -17.28 -6.08
CA HIS A 70 -21.28 -16.43 -4.90
C HIS A 70 -22.42 -15.44 -5.10
N ALA A 71 -22.51 -14.81 -6.27
CA ALA A 71 -23.62 -13.91 -6.59
C ALA A 71 -24.97 -14.64 -6.65
N ALA A 72 -25.05 -15.80 -7.33
CA ALA A 72 -26.27 -16.61 -7.44
C ALA A 72 -26.79 -17.05 -6.07
N ARG A 73 -25.89 -17.42 -5.15
CA ARG A 73 -26.25 -17.75 -3.77
C ARG A 73 -26.71 -16.53 -2.98
N LEU A 74 -26.09 -15.36 -3.15
CA LEU A 74 -26.57 -14.16 -2.44
C LEU A 74 -27.96 -13.72 -2.92
N LEU A 75 -28.26 -13.91 -4.21
CA LEU A 75 -29.57 -13.65 -4.79
C LEU A 75 -30.68 -14.57 -4.25
N THR A 76 -30.36 -15.70 -3.59
CA THR A 76 -31.39 -16.50 -2.91
C THR A 76 -31.94 -15.78 -1.69
N THR A 77 -31.07 -15.04 -0.98
CA THR A 77 -31.43 -14.33 0.26
C THR A 77 -31.93 -12.91 -0.04
N PHE A 78 -31.36 -12.25 -1.05
CA PHE A 78 -31.71 -10.87 -1.41
C PHE A 78 -32.10 -10.74 -2.90
N PRO A 79 -33.32 -11.15 -3.30
CA PRO A 79 -33.80 -11.01 -4.68
C PRO A 79 -33.88 -9.55 -5.16
N GLU A 80 -34.00 -8.59 -4.24
CA GLU A 80 -34.01 -7.16 -4.53
C GLU A 80 -32.74 -6.64 -5.24
N LEU A 81 -31.62 -7.37 -5.14
CA LEU A 81 -30.38 -7.04 -5.83
C LEU A 81 -30.45 -7.25 -7.36
N GLU A 82 -31.40 -8.03 -7.86
CA GLU A 82 -31.53 -8.31 -9.30
C GLU A 82 -31.70 -7.03 -10.12
N LYS A 83 -32.54 -6.11 -9.64
CA LYS A 83 -32.75 -4.81 -10.29
C LYS A 83 -31.46 -3.98 -10.28
N LYS A 84 -30.76 -3.91 -9.15
CA LYS A 84 -29.51 -3.15 -8.99
C LYS A 84 -28.38 -3.68 -9.89
N ILE A 85 -28.30 -5.00 -10.09
CA ILE A 85 -27.33 -5.62 -11.00
C ILE A 85 -27.71 -5.33 -12.46
N SER A 86 -29.00 -5.41 -12.79
CA SER A 86 -29.51 -5.11 -14.14
C SER A 86 -29.25 -3.65 -14.52
N ASP A 87 -29.56 -2.72 -13.60
CA ASP A 87 -29.42 -1.27 -13.80
C ASP A 87 -27.95 -0.83 -13.82
N GLY A 88 -27.09 -1.60 -13.15
CA GLY A 88 -25.63 -1.43 -13.16
C GLY A 88 -25.09 -0.69 -11.93
N ASP A 89 -25.96 -0.34 -11.00
CA ASP A 89 -25.60 0.22 -9.70
C ASP A 89 -24.71 -0.74 -8.90
N LEU A 90 -24.90 -2.06 -9.09
CA LEU A 90 -24.12 -3.06 -8.39
C LEU A 90 -23.49 -4.06 -9.36
N THR A 91 -22.16 -4.11 -9.36
CA THR A 91 -21.44 -5.05 -10.23
C THR A 91 -21.43 -6.46 -9.63
N MET A 92 -21.50 -7.49 -10.48
CA MET A 92 -21.39 -8.90 -10.05
C MET A 92 -20.13 -9.18 -9.20
N THR A 93 -19.04 -8.46 -9.46
CA THR A 93 -17.81 -8.55 -8.67
C THR A 93 -18.02 -8.06 -7.23
N ASN A 94 -18.68 -6.91 -7.03
CA ASN A 94 -18.96 -6.39 -5.69
C ASN A 94 -19.95 -7.29 -4.93
N VAL A 95 -20.97 -7.81 -5.62
CA VAL A 95 -21.93 -8.79 -5.04
C VAL A 95 -21.19 -10.03 -4.53
N ALA A 96 -20.29 -10.59 -5.35
CA ALA A 96 -19.54 -11.78 -4.99
C ALA A 96 -18.59 -11.53 -3.81
N LEU A 97 -17.92 -10.37 -3.78
CA LEU A 97 -17.07 -9.98 -2.65
C LEU A 97 -17.87 -9.87 -1.35
N ALA A 98 -19.03 -9.20 -1.39
CA ALA A 98 -19.92 -9.09 -0.23
C ALA A 98 -20.39 -10.46 0.26
N ALA A 99 -20.83 -11.34 -0.66
CA ALA A 99 -21.24 -12.71 -0.31
C ALA A 99 -20.12 -13.51 0.36
N GLN A 100 -18.88 -13.34 -0.11
CA GLN A 100 -17.71 -13.98 0.47
C GLN A 100 -17.38 -13.41 1.86
N THR A 101 -17.44 -12.10 2.04
CA THR A 101 -17.25 -11.45 3.35
C THR A 101 -18.31 -11.91 4.36
N PHE A 102 -19.58 -11.95 3.97
CA PHE A 102 -20.65 -12.44 4.86
C PHE A 102 -20.42 -13.87 5.31
N LYS A 103 -19.91 -14.73 4.41
CA LYS A 103 -19.56 -16.12 4.72
C LYS A 103 -18.34 -16.22 5.63
N ASN A 104 -17.29 -15.44 5.37
CA ASN A 104 -16.03 -15.53 6.13
C ASN A 104 -16.17 -14.99 7.55
N GLU A 105 -16.89 -13.87 7.71
CA GLU A 105 -17.09 -13.22 9.01
C GLU A 105 -18.31 -13.76 9.78
N ASN A 106 -19.01 -14.77 9.23
CA ASN A 106 -20.24 -15.34 9.80
C ASN A 106 -21.29 -14.28 10.17
N ILE A 107 -21.49 -13.28 9.29
CA ILE A 107 -22.52 -12.26 9.49
C ILE A 107 -23.89 -12.93 9.29
N LEU A 108 -24.63 -13.13 10.38
CA LEU A 108 -25.95 -13.78 10.33
C LEU A 108 -27.08 -12.78 10.11
N ASP A 109 -26.97 -11.56 10.63
CA ASP A 109 -28.03 -10.55 10.57
C ASP A 109 -28.29 -10.06 9.14
N ASP A 110 -29.50 -10.26 8.66
CA ASP A 110 -29.91 -9.87 7.32
C ASP A 110 -30.12 -8.36 7.18
N ASN A 111 -30.47 -7.64 8.26
CA ASN A 111 -30.57 -6.18 8.20
C ASN A 111 -29.19 -5.55 8.00
N PHE A 112 -28.19 -6.02 8.75
CA PHE A 112 -26.81 -5.57 8.58
C PHE A 112 -26.24 -5.89 7.20
N LYS A 113 -26.57 -7.07 6.62
CA LYS A 113 -26.20 -7.38 5.23
C LYS A 113 -26.81 -6.39 4.24
N LYS A 114 -28.08 -6.00 4.40
CA LYS A 114 -28.73 -5.00 3.53
C LYS A 114 -28.05 -3.63 3.63
N GLU A 115 -27.65 -3.21 4.82
CA GLU A 115 -26.91 -1.96 5.01
C GLU A 115 -25.56 -1.98 4.28
N ILE A 116 -24.80 -3.08 4.41
CA ILE A 116 -23.53 -3.25 3.69
C ILE A 116 -23.76 -3.23 2.18
N LEU A 117 -24.80 -3.92 1.70
CA LEU A 117 -25.15 -3.97 0.29
C LEU A 117 -25.51 -2.59 -0.27
N ALA A 118 -26.20 -1.75 0.52
CA ALA A 118 -26.49 -0.37 0.13
C ALA A 118 -25.23 0.49 0.03
N GLN A 119 -24.25 0.31 0.93
CA GLN A 119 -23.01 1.09 0.93
C GLN A 119 -22.07 0.76 -0.25
N ILE A 120 -22.15 -0.45 -0.81
CA ILE A 120 -21.28 -0.87 -1.92
C ILE A 120 -21.83 -0.51 -3.31
N GLU A 121 -23.03 0.08 -3.39
CA GLU A 121 -23.63 0.56 -4.63
C GLU A 121 -22.81 1.68 -5.27
N ASN A 122 -22.73 1.66 -6.60
CA ASN A 122 -22.01 2.62 -7.43
C ASN A 122 -20.53 2.80 -7.06
N THR A 123 -19.93 1.80 -6.41
CA THR A 123 -18.52 1.84 -5.99
C THR A 123 -17.63 1.01 -6.89
N SER A 124 -16.40 1.48 -7.08
CA SER A 124 -15.35 0.68 -7.73
C SER A 124 -15.00 -0.55 -6.89
N LYS A 125 -14.52 -1.62 -7.53
CA LYS A 125 -14.03 -2.83 -6.86
C LYS A 125 -13.09 -2.50 -5.69
N ARG A 126 -12.13 -1.61 -5.91
CA ARG A 126 -11.14 -1.20 -4.89
C ARG A 126 -11.79 -0.54 -3.67
N SER A 127 -12.79 0.31 -3.90
CA SER A 127 -13.53 0.98 -2.82
C SER A 127 -14.40 -0.02 -2.06
N CYS A 128 -15.06 -0.93 -2.77
CA CYS A 128 -15.83 -2.02 -2.18
C CYS A 128 -14.96 -2.91 -1.29
N GLU A 129 -13.80 -3.37 -1.78
CA GLU A 129 -12.83 -4.14 -0.97
C GLU A 129 -12.39 -3.37 0.28
N LYS A 130 -12.08 -2.06 0.16
CA LYS A 130 -11.70 -1.23 1.31
C LYS A 130 -12.82 -1.17 2.36
N MET A 131 -14.07 -1.02 1.95
CA MET A 131 -15.21 -0.95 2.86
C MET A 131 -15.47 -2.31 3.53
N LEU A 132 -15.45 -3.41 2.76
CA LEU A 132 -15.66 -4.75 3.28
C LEU A 132 -14.59 -5.18 4.30
N LEU A 133 -13.34 -4.74 4.10
CA LEU A 133 -12.26 -4.95 5.07
C LEU A 133 -12.51 -4.22 6.40
N GLY A 134 -13.30 -3.14 6.42
CA GLY A 134 -13.68 -2.45 7.65
C GLY A 134 -14.60 -3.26 8.56
N PHE A 135 -15.33 -4.23 8.00
CA PHE A 135 -16.21 -5.13 8.74
C PHE A 135 -15.56 -6.46 9.10
N SER A 136 -14.39 -6.74 8.52
CA SER A 136 -13.67 -7.99 8.74
C SER A 136 -12.76 -7.88 9.97
N ALA A 137 -12.53 -8.99 10.67
CA ALA A 137 -11.56 -9.01 11.75
C ALA A 137 -10.18 -8.53 11.24
N PRO A 138 -9.47 -7.67 11.98
CA PRO A 138 -8.20 -7.12 11.53
C PRO A 138 -7.19 -8.25 11.31
N THR A 139 -6.91 -8.52 10.05
CA THR A 139 -5.87 -9.49 9.68
C THR A 139 -4.52 -8.92 10.08
N PRO A 140 -3.62 -9.69 10.73
CA PRO A 140 -2.30 -9.19 11.08
C PRO A 140 -1.58 -8.73 9.82
N LEU A 141 -1.01 -7.52 9.88
CA LEU A 141 -0.27 -6.96 8.75
C LEU A 141 0.87 -7.90 8.35
N PRO A 142 1.04 -8.20 7.03
CA PRO A 142 2.12 -9.05 6.58
C PRO A 142 3.47 -8.42 6.95
N LYS A 143 4.48 -9.22 7.30
CA LYS A 143 5.79 -8.67 7.66
C LYS A 143 6.39 -7.90 6.47
N GLU A 144 6.95 -6.72 6.77
CA GLU A 144 7.71 -5.94 5.79
C GLU A 144 8.97 -6.70 5.38
N LYS A 145 9.28 -6.68 4.09
CA LYS A 145 10.37 -7.47 3.51
C LYS A 145 11.09 -6.67 2.45
N VAL A 146 12.41 -6.79 2.45
CA VAL A 146 13.28 -6.28 1.39
C VAL A 146 13.99 -7.47 0.77
N LYS A 147 13.82 -7.65 -0.54
CA LYS A 147 14.48 -8.69 -1.32
C LYS A 147 15.40 -8.04 -2.34
N VAL A 148 16.61 -8.55 -2.48
CA VAL A 148 17.51 -8.17 -3.59
C VAL A 148 17.01 -8.85 -4.85
N LEU A 149 16.73 -8.10 -5.91
CA LEU A 149 16.38 -8.64 -7.22
C LEU A 149 17.61 -8.72 -8.14
N SER A 150 18.47 -7.71 -8.07
CA SER A 150 19.73 -7.64 -8.81
C SER A 150 20.76 -6.82 -8.01
N PRO A 151 22.03 -6.72 -8.45
CA PRO A 151 23.02 -5.86 -7.81
C PRO A 151 22.60 -4.38 -7.68
N THR A 152 21.63 -3.94 -8.49
CA THR A 152 21.16 -2.55 -8.55
C THR A 152 19.71 -2.36 -8.09
N PHE A 153 18.91 -3.43 -8.01
CA PHE A 153 17.47 -3.34 -7.72
C PHE A 153 17.05 -4.16 -6.51
N TYR A 154 16.16 -3.56 -5.71
CA TYR A 154 15.56 -4.16 -4.53
C TYR A 154 14.03 -4.15 -4.68
N SER A 155 13.38 -5.25 -4.30
CA SER A 155 11.94 -5.32 -4.11
C SER A 155 11.64 -5.04 -2.63
N VAL A 156 10.90 -3.97 -2.38
CA VAL A 156 10.58 -3.50 -1.03
C VAL A 156 9.08 -3.61 -0.83
N HIS A 157 8.67 -4.43 0.14
CA HIS A 157 7.27 -4.61 0.54
C HIS A 157 7.01 -3.88 1.86
N LEU A 158 6.25 -2.79 1.81
CA LEU A 158 5.92 -1.92 2.95
C LEU A 158 4.42 -1.88 3.17
N ASN A 159 3.99 -1.79 4.43
CA ASN A 159 2.59 -1.57 4.76
C ASN A 159 2.39 -0.09 5.12
N LEU A 160 2.02 0.71 4.13
CA LEU A 160 1.86 2.15 4.31
C LEU A 160 0.49 2.47 4.91
N ALA A 161 0.50 3.16 6.05
CA ALA A 161 -0.73 3.69 6.65
C ALA A 161 -1.41 4.72 5.73
N GLU A 162 -2.71 4.94 5.90
CA GLU A 162 -3.49 5.88 5.08
C GLU A 162 -2.88 7.30 5.01
N PRO A 163 -2.43 7.93 6.12
CA PRO A 163 -1.80 9.25 6.06
C PRO A 163 -0.54 9.28 5.20
N THR A 164 0.29 8.23 5.27
CA THR A 164 1.52 8.11 4.48
C THR A 164 1.21 7.92 2.99
N MET A 165 0.19 7.12 2.66
CA MET A 165 -0.26 6.93 1.28
C MET A 165 -0.83 8.22 0.67
N LYS A 166 -1.57 9.02 1.46
CA LYS A 166 -2.06 10.33 1.02
C LYS A 166 -0.91 11.26 0.67
N LEU A 167 0.09 11.37 1.55
CA LEU A 167 1.29 12.17 1.30
C LEU A 167 2.06 11.68 0.08
N PHE A 168 2.20 10.37 -0.11
CA PHE A 168 2.87 9.81 -1.29
C PHE A 168 2.15 10.17 -2.59
N ASN A 169 0.82 10.11 -2.61
CA ASN A 169 0.03 10.49 -3.78
C ASN A 169 0.11 12.00 -4.04
N GLU A 170 0.05 12.84 -3.00
CA GLU A 170 0.22 14.29 -3.12
C GLU A 170 1.55 14.65 -3.79
N VAL A 171 2.64 14.02 -3.35
CA VAL A 171 3.97 14.21 -3.97
C VAL A 171 3.98 13.74 -5.43
N LYS A 172 3.33 12.61 -5.75
CA LYS A 172 3.21 12.14 -7.13
C LYS A 172 2.45 13.12 -8.01
N ASP A 173 1.37 13.70 -7.51
CA ASP A 173 0.53 14.63 -8.26
C ASP A 173 1.31 15.93 -8.54
N LEU A 174 2.06 16.45 -7.55
CA LEU A 174 2.97 17.58 -7.74
C LEU A 174 4.08 17.31 -8.78
N LEU A 175 4.52 16.06 -8.91
CA LEU A 175 5.55 15.62 -9.84
C LEU A 175 5.00 15.04 -11.15
N ALA A 176 3.69 15.07 -11.38
CA ALA A 176 3.04 14.38 -12.50
C ALA A 176 3.58 14.82 -13.87
N HIS A 177 3.94 16.10 -14.02
CA HIS A 177 4.51 16.67 -15.24
C HIS A 177 5.87 16.04 -15.63
N LYS A 178 6.63 15.52 -14.66
CA LYS A 178 7.95 14.91 -14.90
C LYS A 178 7.88 13.45 -15.35
N ARG A 179 6.70 12.80 -15.25
CA ARG A 179 6.48 11.38 -15.59
C ARG A 179 7.50 10.41 -14.97
N MET A 180 7.88 10.68 -13.72
CA MET A 180 8.86 9.89 -12.98
C MET A 180 8.26 8.53 -12.57
N ASN A 181 9.10 7.49 -12.52
CA ASN A 181 8.70 6.21 -11.96
C ASN A 181 8.64 6.27 -10.41
N GLN A 182 8.12 5.23 -9.76
CA GLN A 182 7.96 5.24 -8.30
C GLN A 182 9.29 5.35 -7.54
N ASP A 183 10.35 4.70 -8.02
CA ASP A 183 11.69 4.78 -7.42
C ASP A 183 12.24 6.22 -7.49
N GLU A 184 12.10 6.86 -8.63
CA GLU A 184 12.54 8.23 -8.85
C GLU A 184 11.79 9.23 -7.95
N VAL A 185 10.47 9.07 -7.79
CA VAL A 185 9.67 9.89 -6.87
C VAL A 185 10.13 9.69 -5.43
N ILE A 186 10.37 8.43 -5.02
CA ILE A 186 10.87 8.11 -3.68
C ILE A 186 12.24 8.73 -3.47
N ARG A 187 13.17 8.56 -4.42
CA ARG A 187 14.52 9.12 -4.37
C ARG A 187 14.47 10.65 -4.22
N PHE A 188 13.73 11.34 -5.08
CA PHE A 188 13.58 12.80 -5.00
C PHE A 188 13.05 13.26 -3.63
N SER A 189 12.02 12.56 -3.14
CA SER A 189 11.43 12.84 -1.83
C SER A 189 12.41 12.63 -0.69
N MET A 190 13.17 11.53 -0.73
CA MET A 190 14.17 11.18 0.28
C MET A 190 15.39 12.11 0.25
N GLU A 191 15.84 12.55 -0.92
CA GLU A 191 16.92 13.53 -1.06
C GLU A 191 16.54 14.87 -0.44
N ALA A 192 15.34 15.39 -0.76
CA ALA A 192 14.82 16.61 -0.17
C ALA A 192 14.64 16.48 1.36
N ALA A 193 14.14 15.33 1.84
CA ALA A 193 14.02 15.07 3.27
C ALA A 193 15.39 14.99 3.96
N ALA A 194 16.37 14.31 3.34
CA ALA A 194 17.72 14.19 3.88
C ALA A 194 18.42 15.55 4.00
N GLU A 195 18.21 16.46 3.05
CA GLU A 195 18.71 17.83 3.12
C GLU A 195 18.08 18.62 4.28
N LYS A 196 16.75 18.58 4.41
CA LYS A 196 16.04 19.20 5.55
C LYS A 196 16.53 18.67 6.89
N ILE A 197 16.71 17.35 7.01
CA ILE A 197 17.23 16.71 8.23
C ILE A 197 18.66 17.15 8.54
N LYS A 198 19.54 17.24 7.53
CA LYS A 198 20.91 17.78 7.70
C LYS A 198 20.84 19.22 8.23
N ASN A 199 20.00 20.07 7.65
CA ASN A 199 19.91 21.48 8.05
C ASN A 199 19.41 21.66 9.50
N VAL A 200 18.42 20.87 9.93
CA VAL A 200 17.94 20.86 11.32
C VAL A 200 19.00 20.32 12.28
N LYS A 201 19.62 19.17 11.95
CA LYS A 201 20.60 18.50 12.83
C LYS A 201 21.88 19.31 13.02
N PHE A 202 22.30 20.07 12.02
CA PHE A 202 23.53 20.86 12.05
C PHE A 202 23.32 22.36 12.30
N LYS A 203 22.07 22.83 12.50
CA LYS A 203 21.70 24.27 12.68
C LYS A 203 22.51 25.20 11.75
N VAL A 204 22.46 24.95 10.46
CA VAL A 204 23.32 25.63 9.47
C VAL A 204 23.06 27.15 9.40
N ASN A 205 21.89 27.61 9.88
CA ASN A 205 21.46 29.01 9.89
C ASN A 205 21.25 29.58 11.31
N ALA A 206 21.95 29.08 12.33
CA ALA A 206 21.98 29.81 13.60
C ALA A 206 22.72 31.12 13.38
N LYS A 207 22.01 32.26 13.46
CA LYS A 207 22.62 33.60 13.48
C LYS A 207 23.77 33.58 14.48
N PHE A 208 24.97 33.96 14.03
CA PHE A 208 26.15 34.09 14.88
C PHE A 208 25.81 35.06 16.02
N THR A 209 25.61 34.53 17.23
CA THR A 209 25.71 35.39 18.42
C THR A 209 27.18 35.65 18.64
N THR A 210 27.51 36.93 18.78
CA THR A 210 28.84 37.53 18.91
C THR A 210 29.79 36.80 19.88
N PRO A 211 31.12 36.93 19.70
CA PRO A 211 32.14 36.30 20.54
C PRO A 211 32.16 36.95 21.93
N GLY A 212 31.26 36.52 22.80
CA GLY A 212 31.16 37.04 24.17
C GLY A 212 30.56 36.06 25.18
N ALA A 213 30.24 34.82 24.79
CA ALA A 213 29.75 33.82 25.72
C ALA A 213 30.93 33.16 26.46
N LYS A 214 31.06 33.42 27.76
CA LYS A 214 31.98 32.69 28.65
C LYS A 214 31.73 31.17 28.49
N PRO A 215 32.76 30.33 28.31
CA PRO A 215 32.56 28.91 28.05
C PRO A 215 32.04 28.20 29.32
N CYS A 216 30.75 27.86 29.34
CA CYS A 216 30.16 27.02 30.38
C CYS A 216 30.51 25.53 30.15
N THR A 217 31.06 24.93 31.20
CA THR A 217 31.17 23.47 31.45
C THR A 217 31.83 22.65 30.34
N LYS A 218 33.16 22.70 30.34
CA LYS A 218 34.17 21.64 30.11
C LYS A 218 33.91 20.51 29.05
N ARG A 219 32.74 19.88 28.90
CA ARG A 219 32.48 18.78 27.92
C ARG A 219 31.52 19.11 26.76
N TYR A 220 31.02 20.34 26.63
CA TYR A 220 30.16 20.71 25.50
C TYR A 220 30.95 20.74 24.16
N ILE A 221 30.41 20.12 23.11
CA ILE A 221 30.96 20.20 21.73
C ILE A 221 30.07 21.14 20.92
N PRO A 222 30.58 22.33 20.52
CA PRO A 222 29.85 23.27 19.66
C PRO A 222 29.37 22.66 18.35
N SER A 223 28.21 23.10 17.85
CA SER A 223 27.62 22.61 16.60
C SER A 223 28.51 22.86 15.37
N ILE A 224 29.31 23.94 15.39
CA ILE A 224 30.29 24.26 14.33
C ILE A 224 31.32 23.13 14.21
N ILE A 225 31.90 22.74 15.35
CA ILE A 225 32.90 21.66 15.42
C ILE A 225 32.28 20.31 15.06
N LYS A 226 31.04 20.04 15.48
CA LYS A 226 30.30 18.83 15.06
C LYS A 226 30.16 18.77 13.53
N LYS A 227 29.79 19.88 12.89
CA LYS A 227 29.65 19.97 11.43
C LYS A 227 30.99 19.75 10.74
N GLU A 228 32.05 20.38 11.21
CA GLU A 228 33.41 20.24 10.67
C GLU A 228 33.86 18.77 10.70
N VAL A 229 33.75 18.10 11.86
CA VAL A 229 34.09 16.69 12.01
C VAL A 229 33.21 15.81 11.13
N TYR A 230 31.91 16.10 11.03
CA TYR A 230 31.00 15.34 10.19
C TYR A 230 31.29 15.46 8.69
N LEU A 231 31.64 16.66 8.22
CA LEU A 231 32.03 16.92 6.85
C LEU A 231 33.38 16.26 6.53
N ARG A 232 34.36 16.41 7.41
CA ARG A 232 35.69 15.77 7.30
C ARG A 232 35.56 14.25 7.20
N ASP A 233 34.80 13.64 8.11
CA ASP A 233 34.60 12.18 8.17
C ASP A 233 33.53 11.69 7.18
N LYS A 234 32.99 12.58 6.33
CA LYS A 234 31.95 12.31 5.31
C LYS A 234 30.73 11.56 5.86
N GLY A 235 30.37 11.82 7.12
CA GLY A 235 29.29 11.15 7.82
C GLY A 235 29.47 9.63 7.91
N LYS A 236 30.72 9.15 8.04
CA LYS A 236 31.05 7.72 8.18
C LYS A 236 31.90 7.49 9.43
N CYS A 237 31.75 6.32 10.03
CA CYS A 237 32.61 5.86 11.11
C CYS A 237 34.06 5.76 10.63
N THR A 238 34.99 6.40 11.33
CA THR A 238 36.43 6.36 11.00
C THR A 238 37.04 4.96 11.09
N LYS A 239 36.42 4.04 11.85
CA LYS A 239 36.91 2.66 12.02
C LYS A 239 36.31 1.66 11.03
N CYS A 240 34.97 1.58 10.96
CA CYS A 240 34.27 0.57 10.13
C CYS A 240 33.56 1.13 8.90
N ARG A 241 33.62 2.45 8.67
CA ARG A 241 32.92 3.17 7.60
C ARG A 241 31.39 3.09 7.62
N GLY A 242 30.77 2.47 8.63
CA GLY A 242 29.33 2.44 8.81
C GLY A 242 28.74 3.84 9.04
N THR A 243 27.48 4.04 8.65
CA THR A 243 26.75 5.32 8.75
C THR A 243 25.68 5.33 9.83
N TYR A 244 25.40 4.16 10.43
CA TYR A 244 24.34 3.98 11.42
C TYR A 244 24.75 4.48 12.81
N LYS A 245 23.88 5.29 13.44
CA LYS A 245 23.99 5.84 14.81
C LYS A 245 25.41 6.33 15.15
N LEU A 246 25.86 7.34 14.39
CA LEU A 246 27.19 7.96 14.58
C LEU A 246 27.21 8.86 15.83
N GLU A 247 28.28 8.72 16.60
CA GLU A 247 28.58 9.44 17.83
C GLU A 247 29.92 10.17 17.69
N TYR A 248 30.03 11.34 18.33
CA TYR A 248 31.27 12.11 18.37
C TYR A 248 32.12 11.62 19.52
N ASP A 249 33.30 11.11 19.19
CA ASP A 249 34.23 10.47 20.10
C ASP A 249 35.51 11.28 20.23
N HIS A 250 35.95 11.56 21.46
CA HIS A 250 37.26 12.18 21.70
C HIS A 250 38.37 11.14 21.56
N VAL A 251 39.31 11.36 20.64
CA VAL A 251 40.48 10.50 20.42
C VAL A 251 41.31 10.42 21.70
N ILE A 252 41.68 11.57 22.25
CA ILE A 252 42.20 11.72 23.61
C ILE A 252 40.99 11.98 24.51
N PRO A 253 40.65 11.05 25.43
CA PRO A 253 39.49 11.22 26.29
C PRO A 253 39.51 12.53 27.05
N TYR A 254 38.34 13.12 27.23
CA TYR A 254 38.20 14.37 27.98
C TYR A 254 38.83 14.29 29.38
N ALA A 255 38.67 13.14 30.05
CA ALA A 255 39.25 12.89 31.38
C ALA A 255 40.79 12.92 31.40
N ARG A 256 41.45 12.73 30.25
CA ARG A 256 42.91 12.82 30.09
C ARG A 256 43.36 14.17 29.52
N GLY A 257 42.53 15.21 29.64
CA GLY A 257 42.84 16.57 29.16
C GLY A 257 42.56 16.80 27.67
N GLY A 258 41.88 15.88 26.99
CA GLY A 258 41.51 16.04 25.59
C GLY A 258 40.58 17.23 25.34
N LYS A 259 40.93 18.09 24.38
CA LYS A 259 40.12 19.25 23.99
C LYS A 259 38.97 18.83 23.05
N SER A 260 37.88 19.60 23.03
CA SER A 260 36.74 19.38 22.13
C SER A 260 36.89 20.14 20.80
N ASN A 261 38.05 20.03 20.15
CA ASN A 261 38.32 20.59 18.81
C ASN A 261 38.15 19.52 17.72
N ALA A 262 38.08 19.95 16.46
CA ALA A 262 37.85 19.03 15.34
C ALA A 262 38.96 17.96 15.23
N ASP A 263 40.22 18.32 15.52
CA ASP A 263 41.36 17.40 15.46
C ASP A 263 41.28 16.25 16.47
N ASN A 264 40.80 16.54 17.69
CA ASN A 264 40.67 15.53 18.74
C ASN A 264 39.32 14.80 18.73
N LEU A 265 38.42 15.15 17.80
CA LEU A 265 37.11 14.50 17.64
C LEU A 265 37.08 13.65 16.38
N ARG A 266 36.37 12.53 16.45
CA ARG A 266 36.11 11.64 15.30
C ARG A 266 34.69 11.09 15.36
N LEU A 267 34.18 10.66 14.21
CA LEU A 267 32.94 9.89 14.17
C LEU A 267 33.20 8.40 14.36
N LEU A 268 32.47 7.80 15.31
CA LEU A 268 32.36 6.35 15.47
C LEU A 268 30.89 5.94 15.41
N CYS A 269 30.56 4.79 14.82
CA CYS A 269 29.23 4.21 14.99
C CYS A 269 29.06 3.70 16.43
N PHE A 270 27.81 3.64 16.91
CA PHE A 270 27.46 3.17 18.25
C PHE A 270 28.23 1.88 18.64
N SER A 271 28.24 0.86 17.78
CA SER A 271 28.93 -0.40 18.05
C SER A 271 30.46 -0.24 18.18
N CYS A 272 31.09 0.60 17.36
CA CYS A 272 32.53 0.87 17.45
C CYS A 272 32.86 1.71 18.68
N ASN A 273 32.00 2.68 19.03
CA ASN A 273 32.19 3.52 20.21
C ASN A 273 32.06 2.70 21.50
N GLN A 274 31.05 1.82 21.59
CA GLN A 274 30.87 0.91 22.73
C GLN A 274 32.05 -0.05 22.93
N ARG A 275 32.61 -0.60 21.85
CA ARG A 275 33.82 -1.44 21.94
C ARG A 275 35.04 -0.67 22.42
N ARG A 276 35.14 0.62 22.07
CA ARG A 276 36.23 1.48 22.53
C ARG A 276 36.16 1.73 24.04
N LEU A 277 34.97 2.02 24.57
CA LEU A 277 34.78 2.33 25.99
C LEU A 277 35.09 1.15 26.93
N LYS A 278 35.12 -0.09 26.41
CA LYS A 278 35.44 -1.30 27.16
C LYS A 278 36.95 -1.61 27.24
N ASN A 279 37.77 -0.88 26.50
CA ASN A 279 39.24 -1.00 26.48
C ASN A 279 39.87 0.24 27.11
#